data_AF-A0A1B9B9F3-F1
#
_entry.id   AF-A0A1B9B9F3-F1
#
_cell.length_a   1.000
_cell.length_b   1.000
_cell.length_c   1.000
_cell.angle_alpha   90.00
_cell.angle_beta   90.00
_cell.angle_gamma   90.00
#
_symmetry.space_group_name_H-M   'P 1'
#
loop_
_entity.id
_entity.type
_entity.pdbx_description
1 polymer ?
#
loop_
_entity_poly.entity_id
_entity_poly.type
_entity_poly.pdbx_seq_one_letter_code
_entity_poly.pdbx_strand_id
1 'polypeptide(L)'
;MTKRIFLLFIAILFVFSAVLPTSIADAAEEKIKMAEQSKSAVLLERDTGAILFEKNSHKPLPPASMTKIMTMLLIMEAIEEKKLTWNEKIRTSEYAASMGGSQIFLEPGEEMTTREMLQGIAIGSANDASVAMAERIAGSEEMFVKKMNQKAKELGLKQTKFKNATGLPQPGHYSSAYDMAIMAKELLKHEGITKYTGTYEAYLRENSDKKFWLVNTNRLIRFYPGVDGLKTGFTNEAKYCLTATASKGNMRVIAVIFGAPTPKDRNAQITKMLDYGFHQYEVTPLYGKGKIMSSIPIAKGDKPVVRLETADKISVLMKKGEKKGKFSKDIHVKKDIQAPIKKGERLGELTIKQDGKVISKTPLLAKEDVNRASWWQFYKKVFHYFSKTDAA
;
A
#
# COMPACT_ATOMS: atom_id res chain seq x y z
N MET A 1 60.32 -55.28 15.67
CA MET A 1 58.91 -55.00 16.04
C MET A 1 58.62 -53.52 16.31
N THR A 2 59.60 -52.73 16.74
CA THR A 2 59.44 -51.35 17.24
C THR A 2 59.10 -50.30 16.17
N LYS A 3 59.63 -50.38 14.94
CA LYS A 3 59.31 -49.40 13.86
C LYS A 3 57.88 -49.50 13.30
N ARG A 4 57.30 -50.71 13.23
CA ARG A 4 55.92 -50.92 12.74
C ARG A 4 54.87 -50.41 13.72
N ILE A 5 55.12 -50.55 15.03
CA ILE A 5 54.22 -50.05 16.07
C ILE A 5 54.23 -48.52 16.11
N PHE A 6 55.39 -47.90 15.90
CA PHE A 6 55.52 -46.43 15.84
C PHE A 6 54.80 -45.82 14.63
N LEU A 7 54.89 -46.45 13.46
CA LEU A 7 54.17 -46.02 12.26
C LEU A 7 52.65 -46.19 12.39
N LEU A 8 52.18 -47.26 13.06
CA LEU A 8 50.76 -47.43 13.37
C LEU A 8 50.26 -46.36 14.35
N PHE A 9 51.07 -45.95 15.33
CA PHE A 9 50.71 -44.87 16.25
C PHE A 9 50.59 -43.51 15.54
N ILE A 10 51.50 -43.20 14.61
CA ILE A 10 51.44 -41.96 13.81
C ILE A 10 50.24 -41.98 12.86
N ALA A 11 49.92 -43.12 12.26
CA ALA A 11 48.75 -43.25 11.39
C ALA A 11 47.43 -43.09 12.16
N ILE A 12 47.34 -43.61 13.39
CA ILE A 12 46.15 -43.46 14.26
C ILE A 12 46.01 -42.00 14.72
N LEU A 13 47.11 -41.29 15.01
CA LEU A 13 47.10 -39.86 15.34
C LEU A 13 46.67 -38.96 14.16
N PHE A 14 46.98 -39.36 12.91
CA PHE A 14 46.51 -38.65 11.71
C PHE A 14 45.04 -38.91 11.38
N VAL A 15 44.52 -40.11 11.68
CA VAL A 15 43.09 -40.42 11.49
C VAL A 15 42.23 -39.75 12.58
N PHE A 16 42.74 -39.58 13.80
CA PHE A 16 42.00 -38.91 14.88
C PHE A 16 42.02 -37.37 14.81
N SER A 17 42.95 -36.76 14.08
CA SER A 17 43.00 -35.30 13.86
C SER A 17 42.15 -34.83 12.66
N ALA A 18 41.68 -35.76 11.82
CA ALA A 18 40.80 -35.46 10.68
C ALA A 18 39.29 -35.51 11.02
N VAL A 19 38.92 -35.85 12.25
CA VAL A 19 37.52 -35.84 12.74
C VAL A 19 37.36 -34.79 13.83
N LEU A 20 37.78 -33.56 13.55
CA LEU A 20 37.19 -32.44 14.26
C LEU A 20 35.75 -32.32 13.74
N PRO A 21 34.71 -32.40 14.60
CA PRO A 21 33.39 -31.98 14.17
C PRO A 21 33.55 -30.54 13.73
N THR A 22 33.48 -30.30 12.42
CA THR A 22 33.21 -28.95 11.93
C THR A 22 31.86 -28.62 12.55
N SER A 23 31.90 -27.86 13.64
CA SER A 23 30.76 -27.05 14.01
C SER A 23 30.53 -26.21 12.77
N ILE A 24 29.58 -26.65 11.96
CA ILE A 24 28.77 -25.75 11.18
C ILE A 24 28.15 -24.90 12.28
N ALA A 25 28.86 -23.83 12.64
CA ALA A 25 28.22 -22.67 13.18
C ALA A 25 27.20 -22.35 12.10
N ASP A 26 25.98 -22.85 12.29
CA ASP A 26 24.80 -22.11 11.88
C ASP A 26 25.12 -20.71 12.35
N ALA A 27 25.55 -19.86 11.43
CA ALA A 27 25.49 -18.44 11.60
C ALA A 27 24.01 -18.19 11.78
N ALA A 28 23.54 -18.35 13.02
CA ALA A 28 22.22 -18.02 13.44
C ALA A 28 22.10 -16.57 12.98
N GLU A 29 21.35 -16.36 11.90
CA GLU A 29 21.01 -15.04 11.40
C GLU A 29 20.57 -14.30 12.65
N GLU A 30 21.39 -13.37 13.11
CA GLU A 30 21.18 -12.69 14.38
C GLU A 30 19.81 -12.03 14.21
N LYS A 31 18.77 -12.62 14.81
CA LYS A 31 17.40 -12.17 14.59
C LYS A 31 17.36 -10.74 15.08
N ILE A 32 17.41 -9.81 14.13
CA ILE A 32 17.49 -8.39 14.44
C ILE A 32 16.29 -8.09 15.33
N LYS A 33 16.58 -7.72 16.58
CA LYS A 33 15.61 -7.42 17.61
C LYS A 33 14.91 -6.10 17.28
N MET A 34 14.00 -6.14 16.31
CA MET A 34 13.12 -5.06 15.92
C MET A 34 11.75 -5.24 16.59
N ALA A 35 11.11 -4.11 16.85
CA ALA A 35 9.74 -4.05 17.33
C ALA A 35 9.47 -4.79 18.68
N GLU A 36 10.48 -4.97 19.56
CA GLU A 36 10.32 -5.71 20.82
C GLU A 36 9.24 -5.08 21.73
N GLN A 37 9.25 -3.76 21.85
CA GLN A 37 8.31 -2.97 22.65
C GLN A 37 7.03 -2.64 21.86
N SER A 38 6.44 -3.64 21.19
CA SER A 38 5.18 -3.50 20.47
C SER A 38 4.37 -4.81 20.51
N LYS A 39 3.05 -4.71 20.37
CA LYS A 39 2.16 -5.88 20.32
C LYS A 39 2.26 -6.59 18.96
N SER A 40 2.36 -5.81 17.88
CA SER A 40 2.56 -6.30 16.52
C SER A 40 3.25 -5.26 15.63
N ALA A 41 3.94 -5.73 14.59
CA ALA A 41 4.59 -4.89 13.61
C ALA A 41 4.69 -5.57 12.24
N VAL A 42 4.81 -4.75 11.18
CA VAL A 42 5.18 -5.22 9.83
C VAL A 42 5.97 -4.12 9.10
N LEU A 43 6.98 -4.53 8.34
CA LEU A 43 7.68 -3.70 7.36
C LEU A 43 7.46 -4.30 5.98
N LEU A 44 6.90 -3.51 5.07
CA LEU A 44 6.54 -3.94 3.73
C LEU A 44 7.15 -2.99 2.70
N GLU A 45 7.72 -3.53 1.62
CA GLU A 45 8.07 -2.71 0.45
C GLU A 45 6.83 -2.54 -0.44
N ARG A 46 6.52 -1.29 -0.80
CA ARG A 46 5.24 -0.93 -1.41
C ARG A 46 5.04 -1.57 -2.79
N ASP A 47 5.99 -1.42 -3.70
CA ASP A 47 5.80 -1.76 -5.12
C ASP A 47 5.64 -3.28 -5.30
N THR A 48 6.54 -4.06 -4.70
CA THR A 48 6.55 -5.53 -4.74
C THR A 48 5.54 -6.16 -3.80
N GLY A 49 5.20 -5.49 -2.69
CA GLY A 49 4.40 -6.07 -1.61
C GLY A 49 5.16 -7.06 -0.73
N ALA A 50 6.49 -7.15 -0.88
CA ALA A 50 7.32 -8.05 -0.08
C ALA A 50 7.33 -7.60 1.39
N ILE A 51 7.11 -8.56 2.29
CA ILE A 51 7.31 -8.37 3.74
C ILE A 51 8.80 -8.49 4.01
N LEU A 52 9.40 -7.43 4.55
CA LEU A 52 10.80 -7.38 4.94
C LEU A 52 11.00 -7.79 6.40
N PHE A 53 10.00 -7.55 7.24
CA PHE A 53 9.98 -7.92 8.65
C PHE A 53 8.53 -8.03 9.14
N GLU A 54 8.24 -8.97 10.02
CA GLU A 54 6.95 -9.05 10.68
C GLU A 54 7.02 -9.60 12.11
N LYS A 55 6.09 -9.14 12.95
CA LYS A 55 5.86 -9.62 14.31
C LYS A 55 4.37 -9.62 14.59
N ASN A 56 3.76 -10.80 14.75
CA ASN A 56 2.31 -10.92 14.99
C ASN A 56 1.46 -10.07 14.02
N SER A 57 1.88 -9.97 12.76
CA SER A 57 1.38 -8.98 11.80
C SER A 57 -0.13 -9.09 11.54
N HIS A 58 -0.68 -10.30 11.64
CA HIS A 58 -2.10 -10.61 11.47
C HIS A 58 -2.91 -10.60 12.78
N LYS A 59 -2.34 -10.19 13.91
CA LYS A 59 -3.06 -10.14 15.20
C LYS A 59 -4.12 -9.02 15.15
N PRO A 60 -5.41 -9.30 15.43
CA PRO A 60 -6.44 -8.27 15.51
C PRO A 60 -6.24 -7.42 16.76
N LEU A 61 -6.15 -6.10 16.57
CA LEU A 61 -5.90 -5.10 17.60
C LEU A 61 -6.72 -3.83 17.31
N PRO A 62 -7.08 -3.04 18.33
CA PRO A 62 -7.75 -1.76 18.13
C PRO A 62 -6.83 -0.80 17.36
N PRO A 63 -7.25 -0.27 16.19
CA PRO A 63 -6.43 0.57 15.33
C PRO A 63 -6.34 2.03 15.78
N ALA A 64 -7.23 2.46 16.69
CA ALA A 64 -7.40 3.87 17.03
C ALA A 64 -7.51 4.74 15.74
N SER A 65 -6.99 5.97 15.77
CA SER A 65 -6.99 6.89 14.62
C SER A 65 -6.29 6.40 13.35
N MET A 66 -5.58 5.25 13.34
CA MET A 66 -5.13 4.65 12.08
C MET A 66 -6.31 4.22 11.18
N THR A 67 -7.50 4.08 11.76
CA THR A 67 -8.78 3.95 11.04
C THR A 67 -8.95 4.99 9.94
N LYS A 68 -8.47 6.22 10.17
CA LYS A 68 -8.61 7.32 9.21
C LYS A 68 -7.81 7.12 7.92
N ILE A 69 -6.93 6.12 7.84
CA ILE A 69 -6.33 5.69 6.57
C ILE A 69 -7.43 5.23 5.60
N MET A 70 -8.39 4.43 6.07
CA MET A 70 -9.54 4.01 5.27
C MET A 70 -10.48 5.20 4.96
N THR A 71 -10.68 6.11 5.92
CA THR A 71 -11.47 7.33 5.70
C THR A 71 -10.86 8.19 4.58
N MET A 72 -9.55 8.45 4.64
CA MET A 72 -8.83 9.18 3.59
C MET A 72 -8.87 8.43 2.25
N LEU A 73 -8.75 7.10 2.25
CA LEU A 73 -8.86 6.29 1.03
C LEU A 73 -10.20 6.52 0.34
N LEU A 74 -11.32 6.41 1.05
CA LEU A 74 -12.65 6.63 0.47
C LEU A 74 -12.88 8.09 0.05
N ILE A 75 -12.27 9.07 0.73
CA ILE A 75 -12.31 10.47 0.29
C ILE A 75 -11.58 10.63 -1.05
N MET A 76 -10.37 10.08 -1.18
CA MET A 76 -9.58 10.16 -2.42
C MET A 76 -10.30 9.45 -3.59
N GLU A 77 -10.86 8.26 -3.35
CA GLU A 77 -11.67 7.56 -4.34
C GLU A 77 -12.89 8.39 -4.77
N ALA A 78 -13.62 8.99 -3.83
CA ALA A 78 -14.77 9.84 -4.16
C ALA A 78 -14.39 11.05 -5.03
N ILE A 79 -13.21 11.62 -4.82
CA ILE A 79 -12.68 12.72 -5.63
C ILE A 79 -12.33 12.25 -7.04
N GLU A 80 -11.61 11.14 -7.17
CA GLU A 80 -11.20 10.59 -8.47
C GLU A 80 -12.40 10.10 -9.30
N GLU A 81 -13.43 9.58 -8.64
CA GLU A 81 -14.72 9.21 -9.23
C GLU A 81 -15.62 10.41 -9.55
N LYS A 82 -15.16 11.65 -9.27
CA LYS A 82 -15.91 12.90 -9.48
C LYS A 82 -17.22 12.99 -8.68
N LYS A 83 -17.37 12.22 -7.60
CA LYS A 83 -18.51 12.28 -6.67
C LYS A 83 -18.34 13.36 -5.60
N LEU A 84 -17.12 13.86 -5.48
CA LEU A 84 -16.69 14.90 -4.55
C LEU A 84 -15.67 15.78 -5.28
N THR A 85 -15.67 17.09 -5.01
CA THR A 85 -14.65 17.99 -5.58
C THR A 85 -13.80 18.61 -4.47
N TRP A 86 -12.55 18.95 -4.78
CA TRP A 86 -11.62 19.53 -3.80
C TRP A 86 -12.10 20.82 -3.12
N ASN A 87 -12.91 21.61 -3.81
CA ASN A 87 -13.41 22.91 -3.33
C ASN A 87 -14.87 22.84 -2.88
N GLU A 88 -15.48 21.66 -2.89
CA GLU A 88 -16.83 21.50 -2.38
C GLU A 88 -16.87 21.82 -0.89
N LYS A 89 -17.81 22.68 -0.50
CA LYS A 89 -18.08 23.04 0.89
C LYS A 89 -18.90 21.96 1.56
N ILE A 90 -18.38 21.45 2.67
CA ILE A 90 -18.96 20.36 3.44
C ILE A 90 -19.54 20.96 4.71
N ARG A 91 -20.87 20.92 4.83
CA ARG A 91 -21.60 21.42 5.99
C ARG A 91 -21.53 20.42 7.13
N THR A 92 -21.11 20.90 8.29
CA THR A 92 -20.97 20.09 9.51
C THR A 92 -22.35 19.86 10.13
N SER A 93 -22.68 18.61 10.45
CA SER A 93 -23.88 18.26 11.22
C SER A 93 -23.67 18.46 12.73
N GLU A 94 -24.76 18.48 13.49
CA GLU A 94 -24.68 18.45 14.96
C GLU A 94 -23.94 17.21 15.47
N TYR A 95 -24.16 16.05 14.83
CA TYR A 95 -23.50 14.80 15.19
C TYR A 95 -21.99 14.89 14.96
N ALA A 96 -21.54 15.37 13.79
CA ALA A 96 -20.13 15.58 13.50
C ALA A 96 -19.48 16.60 14.45
N ALA A 97 -20.17 17.69 14.78
CA ALA A 97 -19.69 18.68 15.74
C ALA A 97 -19.61 18.12 17.17
N SER A 98 -20.49 17.19 17.54
CA SER A 98 -20.54 16.56 18.88
C SER A 98 -19.43 15.54 19.15
N MET A 99 -18.60 15.22 18.15
CA MET A 99 -17.52 14.27 18.32
C MET A 99 -16.58 14.71 19.45
N GLY A 100 -15.94 13.74 20.11
CA GLY A 100 -14.86 14.01 21.08
C GLY A 100 -13.49 13.63 20.52
N GLY A 101 -12.43 13.77 21.34
CA GLY A 101 -11.07 13.38 20.97
C GLY A 101 -10.34 14.46 20.16
N SER A 102 -9.52 14.06 19.18
CA SER A 102 -8.83 15.03 18.31
C SER A 102 -9.84 15.67 17.35
N GLN A 103 -9.92 17.00 17.34
CA GLN A 103 -10.90 17.77 16.58
C GLN A 103 -10.28 19.04 16.01
N ILE A 104 -10.95 19.62 15.01
CA ILE A 104 -10.72 21.01 14.59
C ILE A 104 -11.82 21.95 15.11
N PHE A 105 -12.69 21.42 15.97
CA PHE A 105 -13.80 22.11 16.63
C PHE A 105 -14.75 22.75 15.61
N LEU A 106 -15.26 21.92 14.69
CA LEU A 106 -16.31 22.35 13.76
C LEU A 106 -17.60 22.68 14.53
N GLU A 107 -18.23 23.81 14.19
CA GLU A 107 -19.55 24.18 14.71
C GLU A 107 -20.68 23.59 13.85
N PRO A 108 -21.87 23.29 14.41
CA PRO A 108 -23.03 22.88 13.62
C PRO A 108 -23.35 23.92 12.54
N GLY A 109 -23.44 23.46 11.28
CA GLY A 109 -23.67 24.31 10.13
C GLY A 109 -22.43 25.01 9.57
N GLU A 110 -21.27 24.93 10.22
CA GLU A 110 -20.01 25.42 9.67
C GLU A 110 -19.66 24.66 8.39
N GLU A 111 -19.18 25.39 7.38
CA GLU A 111 -18.74 24.83 6.11
C GLU A 111 -17.24 24.97 5.93
N MET A 112 -16.56 23.86 5.64
CA MET A 112 -15.17 23.87 5.18
C MET A 112 -15.05 23.10 3.87
N THR A 113 -14.07 23.47 3.05
CA THR A 113 -13.83 22.77 1.78
C THR A 113 -13.34 21.35 2.02
N THR A 114 -13.56 20.46 1.06
CA THR A 114 -13.00 19.10 1.07
C THR A 114 -11.49 19.09 1.33
N ARG A 115 -10.74 20.06 0.77
CA ARG A 115 -9.31 20.23 1.04
C ARG A 115 -9.01 20.48 2.51
N GLU A 116 -9.75 21.40 3.13
CA GLU A 116 -9.58 21.74 4.55
C GLU A 116 -9.99 20.59 5.47
N MET A 117 -11.09 19.90 5.15
CA MET A 117 -11.53 18.70 5.88
C MET A 117 -10.44 17.61 5.82
N LEU A 118 -9.92 17.31 4.62
CA LEU A 118 -8.84 16.33 4.46
C LEU A 118 -7.57 16.75 5.20
N GLN A 119 -7.23 18.04 5.20
CA GLN A 119 -6.09 18.58 5.94
C GLN A 119 -6.26 18.39 7.45
N GLY A 120 -7.44 18.66 8.00
CA GLY A 120 -7.79 18.39 9.40
C GLY A 120 -7.69 16.90 9.77
N ILE A 121 -8.15 16.02 8.89
CA ILE A 121 -8.09 14.55 9.07
C ILE A 121 -6.64 14.05 9.02
N ALA A 122 -5.87 14.46 8.02
CA ALA A 122 -4.52 13.95 7.76
C ALA A 122 -3.50 14.46 8.80
N ILE A 123 -3.55 15.76 9.12
CA ILE A 123 -2.57 16.42 10.00
C ILE A 123 -3.04 16.36 11.46
N GLY A 124 -4.22 16.93 11.72
CA GLY A 124 -4.80 17.07 13.06
C GLY A 124 -5.51 15.81 13.59
N SER A 125 -5.70 14.79 12.75
CA SER A 125 -6.44 13.58 13.12
C SER A 125 -7.91 13.84 13.52
N ALA A 126 -8.52 14.87 12.95
CA ALA A 126 -9.81 15.43 13.33
C ALA A 126 -10.98 14.43 13.17
N ASN A 127 -11.70 14.16 14.26
CA ASN A 127 -12.83 13.24 14.34
C ASN A 127 -14.10 13.85 13.75
N ASP A 128 -14.38 15.10 14.11
CA ASP A 128 -15.45 15.93 13.56
C ASP A 128 -15.39 16.01 12.04
N ALA A 129 -14.23 16.37 11.47
CA ALA A 129 -14.04 16.39 10.02
C ALA A 129 -14.19 15.00 9.38
N SER A 130 -13.73 13.93 10.06
CA SER A 130 -13.88 12.56 9.56
C SER A 130 -15.36 12.16 9.44
N VAL A 131 -16.18 12.52 10.44
CA VAL A 131 -17.62 12.21 10.45
C VAL A 131 -18.36 13.09 9.43
N ALA A 132 -18.08 14.40 9.37
CA ALA A 132 -18.69 15.28 8.37
C ALA A 132 -18.43 14.80 6.93
N MET A 133 -17.20 14.37 6.63
CA MET A 133 -16.86 13.78 5.33
C MET A 133 -17.57 12.44 5.10
N ALA A 134 -17.68 11.60 6.13
CA ALA A 134 -18.37 10.33 6.05
C ALA A 134 -19.87 10.51 5.71
N GLU A 135 -20.53 11.43 6.40
CA GLU A 135 -21.92 11.82 6.15
C GLU A 135 -22.09 12.38 4.74
N ARG A 136 -21.20 13.27 4.30
CA ARG A 136 -21.28 13.81 2.94
C ARG A 136 -21.11 12.74 1.87
N ILE A 137 -20.18 11.79 2.03
CA ILE A 137 -19.88 10.78 1.01
C ILE A 137 -20.96 9.69 0.95
N ALA A 138 -21.56 9.33 2.10
CA ALA A 138 -22.42 8.14 2.19
C ALA A 138 -23.85 8.42 2.69
N GLY A 139 -24.18 9.66 3.02
CA GLY A 139 -25.45 10.08 3.63
C GLY A 139 -25.49 9.96 5.15
N SER A 140 -24.70 9.06 5.74
CA SER A 140 -24.52 8.92 7.20
C SER A 140 -23.21 8.21 7.53
N GLU A 141 -22.72 8.34 8.77
CA GLU A 141 -21.54 7.59 9.23
C GLU A 141 -21.78 6.07 9.15
N GLU A 142 -22.98 5.57 9.47
CA GLU A 142 -23.29 4.15 9.39
C GLU A 142 -23.13 3.61 7.95
N MET A 143 -23.64 4.34 6.96
CA MET A 143 -23.51 3.97 5.55
C MET A 143 -22.06 4.10 5.09
N PHE A 144 -21.30 5.05 5.64
CA PHE A 144 -19.86 5.15 5.38
C PHE A 144 -19.11 3.94 5.96
N VAL A 145 -19.42 3.50 7.17
CA VAL A 145 -18.83 2.30 7.79
C VAL A 145 -19.13 1.04 6.96
N LYS A 146 -20.32 0.95 6.34
CA LYS A 146 -20.62 -0.13 5.37
C LYS A 146 -19.68 -0.07 4.17
N LYS A 147 -19.43 1.12 3.61
CA LYS A 147 -18.44 1.32 2.53
C LYS A 147 -17.01 0.97 2.98
N MET A 148 -16.60 1.37 4.19
CA MET A 148 -15.29 1.02 4.74
C MET A 148 -15.08 -0.49 4.82
N ASN A 149 -16.09 -1.23 5.32
CA ASN A 149 -16.03 -2.68 5.43
C ASN A 149 -16.16 -3.38 4.07
N GLN A 150 -16.89 -2.80 3.11
CA GLN A 150 -16.90 -3.28 1.73
C GLN A 150 -15.51 -3.14 1.09
N LYS A 151 -14.89 -1.96 1.22
CA LYS A 151 -13.52 -1.72 0.75
C LYS A 151 -12.52 -2.67 1.40
N ALA A 152 -12.66 -2.93 2.70
CA ALA A 152 -11.83 -3.91 3.40
C ALA A 152 -11.95 -5.32 2.79
N LYS A 153 -13.16 -5.75 2.40
CA LYS A 153 -13.36 -7.03 1.70
C LYS A 153 -12.75 -7.02 0.29
N GLU A 154 -12.93 -5.94 -0.47
CA GLU A 154 -12.35 -5.76 -1.81
C GLU A 154 -10.82 -5.84 -1.78
N LEU A 155 -10.20 -5.29 -0.74
CA LEU A 155 -8.75 -5.34 -0.50
C LEU A 155 -8.28 -6.66 0.14
N GLY A 156 -9.20 -7.57 0.49
CA GLY A 156 -8.88 -8.86 1.10
C GLY A 156 -8.36 -8.75 2.55
N LEU A 157 -8.72 -7.70 3.28
CA LEU A 157 -8.28 -7.45 4.65
C LEU A 157 -8.99 -8.39 5.63
N LYS A 158 -8.34 -9.51 5.97
CA LYS A 158 -8.97 -10.59 6.74
C LYS A 158 -9.16 -10.27 8.22
N GLN A 159 -8.34 -9.37 8.76
CA GLN A 159 -8.30 -9.05 10.18
C GLN A 159 -8.68 -7.59 10.42
N THR A 160 -9.64 -7.07 9.64
CA THR A 160 -10.15 -5.70 9.75
C THR A 160 -11.67 -5.68 9.80
N LYS A 161 -12.22 -4.92 10.76
CA LYS A 161 -13.63 -4.55 10.83
C LYS A 161 -13.76 -3.17 11.43
N PHE A 162 -14.40 -2.26 10.70
CA PHE A 162 -14.68 -0.91 11.14
C PHE A 162 -16.07 -0.80 11.74
N LYS A 163 -16.19 0.07 12.76
CA LYS A 163 -17.44 0.41 13.44
C LYS A 163 -17.78 1.90 13.40
N ASN A 164 -16.79 2.75 13.14
CA ASN A 164 -16.91 4.19 12.97
C ASN A 164 -15.81 4.70 12.02
N ALA A 165 -15.92 5.95 11.57
CA ALA A 165 -14.98 6.58 10.63
C ALA A 165 -13.71 7.16 11.32
N THR A 166 -13.68 7.16 12.65
CA THR A 166 -12.69 7.91 13.43
C THR A 166 -11.63 7.03 14.08
N GLY A 167 -12.00 5.80 14.46
CA GLY A 167 -11.21 4.92 15.30
C GLY A 167 -11.39 5.13 16.80
N LEU A 168 -12.46 5.82 17.22
CA LEU A 168 -12.84 5.84 18.63
C LEU A 168 -13.14 4.41 19.13
N PRO A 169 -12.83 4.08 20.40
CA PRO A 169 -13.05 2.74 20.94
C PRO A 169 -14.49 2.29 20.79
N GLN A 170 -14.70 1.12 20.18
CA GLN A 170 -16.01 0.51 20.03
C GLN A 170 -15.87 -1.01 19.93
N PRO A 171 -16.73 -1.81 20.60
CA PRO A 171 -16.67 -3.27 20.54
C PRO A 171 -16.71 -3.80 19.10
N GLY A 172 -15.74 -4.66 18.78
CA GLY A 172 -15.62 -5.26 17.44
C GLY A 172 -15.06 -4.32 16.37
N HIS A 173 -14.41 -3.21 16.75
CA HIS A 173 -13.59 -2.36 15.88
C HIS A 173 -12.13 -2.76 15.96
N TYR A 174 -11.59 -3.39 14.93
CA TYR A 174 -10.22 -3.92 14.94
C TYR A 174 -9.56 -3.88 13.55
N SER A 175 -8.24 -3.95 13.54
CA SER A 175 -7.42 -4.18 12.35
C SER A 175 -6.18 -5.00 12.72
N SER A 176 -5.34 -5.36 11.74
CA SER A 176 -4.01 -5.90 11.97
C SER A 176 -2.91 -5.00 11.40
N ALA A 177 -1.65 -5.25 11.79
CA ALA A 177 -0.51 -4.51 11.24
C ALA A 177 -0.35 -4.76 9.73
N TYR A 178 -0.54 -6.01 9.30
CA TYR A 178 -0.54 -6.40 7.89
C TYR A 178 -1.64 -5.66 7.12
N ASP A 179 -2.90 -5.70 7.59
CA ASP A 179 -4.00 -5.07 6.87
C ASP A 179 -3.84 -3.53 6.80
N MET A 180 -3.27 -2.92 7.85
CA MET A 180 -2.90 -1.50 7.82
C MET A 180 -1.82 -1.18 6.78
N ALA A 181 -0.86 -2.08 6.57
CA ALA A 181 0.15 -1.92 5.52
C ALA A 181 -0.47 -2.05 4.12
N ILE A 182 -1.42 -2.96 3.93
CA ILE A 182 -2.18 -3.10 2.67
C ILE A 182 -3.04 -1.87 2.41
N MET A 183 -3.76 -1.35 3.41
CA MET A 183 -4.53 -0.11 3.27
C MET A 183 -3.65 1.10 2.96
N ALA A 184 -2.49 1.22 3.60
CA ALA A 184 -1.53 2.27 3.29
C ALA A 184 -0.97 2.13 1.86
N LYS A 185 -0.68 0.91 1.42
CA LYS A 185 -0.26 0.63 0.04
C LYS A 185 -1.33 1.07 -0.97
N GLU A 186 -2.61 0.82 -0.68
CA GLU A 186 -3.72 1.27 -1.52
C GLU A 186 -3.85 2.79 -1.51
N LEU A 187 -3.89 3.42 -0.33
CA LEU A 187 -3.99 4.87 -0.19
C LEU A 187 -2.87 5.59 -0.95
N LEU A 188 -1.65 5.05 -0.95
CA LEU A 188 -0.49 5.59 -1.65
C LEU A 188 -0.56 5.52 -3.18
N LYS A 189 -1.57 4.87 -3.76
CA LYS A 189 -1.84 4.94 -5.21
C LYS A 189 -2.50 6.25 -5.62
N HIS A 190 -3.17 6.92 -4.68
CA HIS A 190 -3.89 8.17 -4.93
C HIS A 190 -2.92 9.35 -4.94
N GLU A 191 -2.79 10.01 -6.09
CA GLU A 191 -1.82 11.07 -6.28
C GLU A 191 -2.11 12.25 -5.34
N GLY A 192 -1.05 12.79 -4.74
CA GLY A 192 -1.14 13.97 -3.87
C GLY A 192 -1.52 13.70 -2.42
N ILE A 193 -1.89 12.47 -2.01
CA ILE A 193 -2.21 12.20 -0.60
C ILE A 193 -1.04 12.54 0.34
N THR A 194 0.20 12.29 -0.09
CA THR A 194 1.41 12.60 0.69
C THR A 194 1.65 14.10 0.87
N LYS A 195 1.03 14.96 0.06
CA LYS A 195 1.02 16.42 0.30
C LYS A 195 0.27 16.77 1.58
N TYR A 196 -0.74 15.99 1.96
CA TYR A 196 -1.46 16.15 3.21
C TYR A 196 -0.78 15.39 4.34
N THR A 197 -0.53 14.08 4.17
CA THR A 197 0.01 13.24 5.25
C THR A 197 1.47 13.57 5.60
N GLY A 198 2.22 14.15 4.66
CA GLY A 198 3.62 14.56 4.82
C GLY A 198 3.79 16.02 5.23
N THR A 199 2.70 16.78 5.39
CA THR A 199 2.78 18.15 5.92
C THR A 199 2.90 18.11 7.44
N TYR A 200 3.95 18.76 7.97
CA TYR A 200 4.22 18.80 9.42
C TYR A 200 3.27 19.74 10.17
N GLU A 201 3.01 20.91 9.61
CA GLU A 201 2.11 21.90 10.21
C GLU A 201 1.37 22.66 9.13
N ALA A 202 0.15 23.10 9.45
CA ALA A 202 -0.67 23.90 8.56
C ALA A 202 -1.65 24.74 9.39
N TYR A 203 -2.37 25.64 8.73
CA TYR A 203 -3.45 26.40 9.35
C TYR A 203 -4.76 26.13 8.64
N LEU A 204 -5.84 26.14 9.41
CA LEU A 204 -7.20 26.24 8.93
C LEU A 204 -7.76 27.60 9.33
N ARG A 205 -8.77 28.07 8.59
CA ARG A 205 -9.47 29.33 8.89
C ARG A 205 -8.49 30.52 9.01
N GLU A 206 -7.43 30.53 8.20
CA GLU A 206 -6.26 31.39 8.37
C GLU A 206 -6.59 32.90 8.32
N ASN A 207 -7.59 33.26 7.52
CA ASN A 207 -8.04 34.65 7.34
C ASN A 207 -9.26 34.99 8.22
N SER A 208 -9.40 34.35 9.38
CA SER A 208 -10.48 34.59 10.34
C SER A 208 -9.96 34.71 11.77
N ASP A 209 -10.80 35.22 12.66
CA ASP A 209 -10.61 35.21 14.12
C ASP A 209 -10.53 33.78 14.70
N LYS A 210 -11.06 32.78 13.99
CA LYS A 210 -11.01 31.36 14.36
C LYS A 210 -9.81 30.60 13.77
N LYS A 211 -8.70 31.28 13.45
CA LYS A 211 -7.47 30.65 12.92
C LYS A 211 -7.05 29.46 13.80
N PHE A 212 -6.91 28.29 13.17
CA PHE A 212 -6.64 27.04 13.88
C PHE A 212 -5.35 26.41 13.38
N TRP A 213 -4.40 26.18 14.29
CA TRP A 213 -3.11 25.58 13.98
C TRP A 213 -3.18 24.05 14.03
N LEU A 214 -2.78 23.41 12.94
CA LEU A 214 -2.64 21.96 12.85
C LEU A 214 -1.18 21.57 12.99
N VAL A 215 -0.91 20.58 13.85
CA VAL A 215 0.40 19.94 13.96
C VAL A 215 0.24 18.46 13.72
N ASN A 216 1.07 17.91 12.84
CA ASN A 216 1.03 16.52 12.49
C ASN A 216 1.43 15.67 13.69
N THR A 217 0.53 14.77 14.07
CA THR A 217 0.77 13.80 15.13
C THR A 217 1.97 12.87 14.85
N ASN A 218 2.33 12.66 13.58
CA ASN A 218 3.51 11.92 13.17
C ASN A 218 4.76 12.81 13.15
N ARG A 219 5.45 12.90 14.28
CA ARG A 219 6.69 13.66 14.40
C ARG A 219 7.81 13.21 13.47
N LEU A 220 7.81 11.96 12.98
CA LEU A 220 8.88 11.45 12.10
C LEU A 220 8.97 12.20 10.77
N ILE A 221 7.89 12.86 10.33
CA ILE A 221 7.90 13.72 9.13
C ILE A 221 8.98 14.80 9.23
N ARG A 222 9.21 15.35 10.42
CA ARG A 222 10.22 16.39 10.65
C ARG A 222 11.63 15.83 10.88
N PHE A 223 11.73 14.62 11.43
CA PHE A 223 12.98 14.10 12.00
C PHE A 223 13.60 12.93 11.24
N TYR A 224 12.88 12.32 10.29
CA TYR A 224 13.39 11.21 9.49
C TYR A 224 13.26 11.54 7.99
N PRO A 225 14.39 11.71 7.26
CA PRO A 225 14.37 12.02 5.83
C PRO A 225 13.56 11.02 5.01
N GLY A 226 12.69 11.54 4.17
CA GLY A 226 11.86 10.73 3.27
C GLY A 226 10.56 10.19 3.88
N VAL A 227 10.29 10.40 5.18
CA VAL A 227 8.97 10.12 5.77
C VAL A 227 7.97 11.19 5.33
N ASP A 228 6.87 10.76 4.72
CA ASP A 228 5.80 11.64 4.21
C ASP A 228 4.40 11.12 4.59
N GLY A 229 4.30 10.30 5.64
CA GLY A 229 3.04 9.80 6.15
C GLY A 229 3.16 8.62 7.12
N LEU A 230 2.08 7.91 7.45
CA LEU A 230 0.70 8.23 7.08
C LEU A 230 -0.12 8.66 8.29
N LYS A 231 -0.22 7.80 9.31
CA LYS A 231 -1.17 8.06 10.40
C LYS A 231 -0.79 7.40 11.72
N THR A 232 -0.78 8.21 12.78
CA THR A 232 -0.70 7.74 14.16
C THR A 232 -2.08 7.32 14.70
N GLY A 233 -2.07 6.47 15.74
CA GLY A 233 -3.25 6.16 16.54
C GLY A 233 -2.89 6.03 18.02
N PHE A 234 -3.77 6.50 18.91
CA PHE A 234 -3.66 6.29 20.34
C PHE A 234 -5.03 6.20 20.99
N THR A 235 -5.21 5.18 21.84
CA THR A 235 -6.24 5.08 22.88
C THR A 235 -5.62 4.34 24.06
N ASN A 236 -6.27 4.34 25.22
CA ASN A 236 -5.78 3.59 26.38
C ASN A 236 -5.64 2.08 26.09
N GLU A 237 -6.54 1.53 25.27
CA GLU A 237 -6.58 0.13 24.85
C GLU A 237 -5.51 -0.17 23.77
N ALA A 238 -5.44 0.67 22.74
CA ALA A 238 -4.52 0.50 21.61
C ALA A 238 -3.06 0.81 21.95
N LYS A 239 -2.83 1.64 22.97
CA LYS A 239 -1.55 2.31 23.24
C LYS A 239 -1.06 3.05 21.99
N TYR A 240 0.25 3.25 21.81
CA TYR A 240 0.78 4.06 20.72
C TYR A 240 0.98 3.22 19.45
N CYS A 241 0.28 3.60 18.40
CA CYS A 241 0.33 2.97 17.08
C CYS A 241 0.77 3.96 16.00
N LEU A 242 1.34 3.46 14.91
CA LEU A 242 1.68 4.25 13.73
C LEU A 242 1.83 3.37 12.50
N THR A 243 1.20 3.79 11.42
CA THR A 243 1.53 3.40 10.06
C THR A 243 2.32 4.53 9.41
N ALA A 244 3.62 4.32 9.23
CA ALA A 244 4.53 5.24 8.58
C ALA A 244 4.87 4.78 7.16
N THR A 245 5.16 5.73 6.28
CA THR A 245 5.80 5.43 4.99
C THR A 245 6.98 6.35 4.80
N ALA A 246 8.01 5.82 4.15
CA ALA A 246 9.15 6.60 3.74
C ALA A 246 9.62 6.17 2.35
N SER A 247 10.20 7.11 1.60
CA SER A 247 10.86 6.82 0.32
C SER A 247 12.32 7.25 0.32
N LYS A 248 13.18 6.41 -0.24
CA LYS A 248 14.60 6.68 -0.49
C LYS A 248 14.99 6.09 -1.85
N GLY A 249 15.40 6.95 -2.79
CA GLY A 249 15.65 6.54 -4.17
C GLY A 249 14.41 5.90 -4.81
N ASN A 250 14.57 4.71 -5.38
CA ASN A 250 13.49 3.98 -6.04
C ASN A 250 12.62 3.12 -5.09
N MET A 251 12.98 3.07 -3.82
CA MET A 251 12.34 2.21 -2.82
C MET A 251 11.41 3.02 -1.92
N ARG A 252 10.20 2.50 -1.70
CA ARG A 252 9.28 3.02 -0.68
C ARG A 252 8.86 1.89 0.24
N VAL A 253 8.98 2.13 1.54
CA VAL A 253 8.57 1.19 2.57
C VAL A 253 7.38 1.72 3.35
N ILE A 254 6.62 0.79 3.92
CA ILE A 254 5.53 1.01 4.85
C ILE A 254 5.87 0.24 6.12
N ALA A 255 6.00 0.95 7.24
CA ALA A 255 6.27 0.39 8.54
C ALA A 255 5.06 0.61 9.44
N VAL A 256 4.53 -0.46 10.04
CA VAL A 256 3.37 -0.40 10.93
C VAL A 256 3.74 -0.97 12.28
N ILE A 257 3.35 -0.28 13.35
CA ILE A 257 3.45 -0.73 14.73
C ILE A 257 2.12 -0.52 15.44
N PHE A 258 1.71 -1.52 16.23
CA PHE A 258 0.64 -1.42 17.20
C PHE A 258 1.16 -1.61 18.62
N GLY A 259 0.59 -0.86 19.56
CA GLY A 259 0.70 -1.22 20.96
C GLY A 259 2.05 -0.91 21.61
N ALA A 260 2.76 0.12 21.15
CA ALA A 260 3.99 0.55 21.82
C ALA A 260 3.66 1.26 23.16
N PRO A 261 4.50 1.13 24.21
CA PRO A 261 4.24 1.72 25.53
C PRO A 261 4.24 3.24 25.54
N THR A 262 5.14 3.87 24.79
CA THR A 262 5.30 5.33 24.71
C THR A 262 5.43 5.83 23.26
N PRO A 263 5.20 7.14 23.00
CA PRO A 263 5.48 7.73 21.68
C PRO A 263 6.96 7.61 21.28
N LYS A 264 7.88 7.65 22.26
CA LYS A 264 9.32 7.53 22.04
C LYS A 264 9.66 6.13 21.54
N ASP A 265 9.16 5.10 22.21
CA ASP A 265 9.38 3.69 21.82
C ASP A 265 8.77 3.40 20.45
N ARG A 266 7.56 3.93 20.20
CA ARG A 266 6.87 3.84 18.91
C ARG A 266 7.73 4.42 17.79
N ASN A 267 8.24 5.64 17.96
CA ASN A 267 9.04 6.32 16.95
C ASN A 267 10.37 5.60 16.74
N ALA A 268 11.07 5.22 17.82
CA ALA A 268 12.35 4.53 17.74
C ALA A 268 12.24 3.18 17.01
N GLN A 269 11.18 2.41 17.25
CA GLN A 269 10.98 1.13 16.57
C GLN A 269 10.64 1.30 15.09
N ILE A 270 9.81 2.28 14.73
CA ILE A 270 9.55 2.61 13.32
C ILE A 270 10.84 3.02 12.62
N THR A 271 11.62 3.93 13.22
CA THR A 271 12.92 4.37 12.67
C THR A 271 13.84 3.17 12.42
N LYS A 272 14.00 2.26 13.40
CA LYS A 272 14.79 1.03 13.23
C LYS A 272 14.31 0.16 12.06
N MET A 273 12.99 0.01 11.88
CA MET A 273 12.43 -0.75 10.78
C MET A 273 12.69 -0.07 9.42
N LEU A 274 12.50 1.24 9.33
CA LEU A 274 12.80 2.01 8.11
C LEU A 274 14.28 1.90 7.75
N ASP A 275 15.17 2.08 8.73
CA ASP A 275 16.60 1.94 8.57
C ASP A 275 16.97 0.53 8.10
N TYR A 276 16.44 -0.51 8.74
CA TYR A 276 16.65 -1.89 8.29
C TYR A 276 16.28 -2.08 6.82
N GLY A 277 15.08 -1.63 6.41
CA GLY A 277 14.62 -1.73 5.04
C GLY A 277 15.57 -1.06 4.04
N PHE A 278 15.95 0.19 4.31
CA PHE A 278 16.81 0.96 3.40
C PHE A 278 18.30 0.58 3.45
N HIS A 279 18.78 -0.05 4.51
CA HIS A 279 20.15 -0.55 4.59
C HIS A 279 20.30 -1.89 3.89
N GLN A 280 19.35 -2.81 4.08
CA GLN A 280 19.46 -4.18 3.59
C GLN A 280 19.00 -4.34 2.14
N TYR A 281 18.07 -3.52 1.68
CA TYR A 281 17.40 -3.72 0.41
C TYR A 281 17.49 -2.51 -0.51
N GLU A 282 17.35 -2.78 -1.79
CA GLU A 282 17.13 -1.79 -2.83
C GLU A 282 16.09 -2.28 -3.83
N VAL A 283 15.49 -1.33 -4.55
CA VAL A 283 14.46 -1.61 -5.54
C VAL A 283 14.94 -1.17 -6.91
N THR A 284 15.02 -2.11 -7.85
CA THR A 284 15.32 -1.84 -9.26
C THR A 284 14.00 -1.75 -10.04
N PRO A 285 13.64 -0.59 -10.62
CA PRO A 285 12.47 -0.49 -11.48
C PRO A 285 12.70 -1.22 -12.80
N LEU A 286 11.72 -2.01 -13.24
CA LEU A 286 11.73 -2.68 -14.55
C LEU A 286 10.83 -1.96 -15.55
N TYR A 287 9.59 -1.68 -15.16
CA TYR A 287 8.59 -1.04 -16.01
C TYR A 287 7.80 0.01 -15.21
N GLY A 288 7.52 1.16 -15.82
CA GLY A 288 6.62 2.15 -15.25
C GLY A 288 5.15 1.74 -15.35
N LYS A 289 4.28 2.43 -14.61
CA LYS A 289 2.82 2.38 -14.80
C LYS A 289 2.46 2.85 -16.21
N GLY A 290 1.50 2.18 -16.86
CA GLY A 290 1.03 2.52 -18.20
C GLY A 290 2.01 2.18 -19.33
N LYS A 291 3.03 1.34 -19.06
CA LYS A 291 3.93 0.83 -20.10
C LYS A 291 3.17 -0.17 -20.97
N ILE A 292 3.15 0.04 -22.28
CA ILE A 292 2.57 -0.93 -23.22
C ILE A 292 3.42 -2.21 -23.24
N MET A 293 2.78 -3.35 -22.97
CA MET A 293 3.43 -4.67 -22.89
C MET A 293 3.07 -5.60 -24.04
N SER A 294 1.86 -5.46 -24.59
CA SER A 294 1.36 -6.31 -25.68
C SER A 294 0.21 -5.60 -26.43
N SER A 295 -0.16 -6.13 -27.60
CA SER A 295 -1.32 -5.72 -28.39
C SER A 295 -2.07 -6.98 -28.82
N ILE A 296 -3.39 -7.01 -28.64
CA ILE A 296 -4.19 -8.22 -28.88
C ILE A 296 -5.27 -7.92 -29.93
N PRO A 297 -5.47 -8.79 -30.93
CA PRO A 297 -6.58 -8.69 -31.87
C PRO A 297 -7.94 -8.77 -31.16
N ILE A 298 -8.86 -7.88 -31.52
CA ILE A 298 -10.21 -7.87 -30.95
C ILE A 298 -11.25 -8.21 -32.02
N ALA A 299 -12.06 -9.22 -31.74
CA ALA A 299 -13.20 -9.55 -32.60
C ALA A 299 -14.36 -8.56 -32.38
N LYS A 300 -15.07 -8.25 -33.48
CA LYS A 300 -16.25 -7.37 -33.50
C LYS A 300 -16.00 -5.94 -33.00
N GLY A 301 -14.74 -5.52 -32.90
CA GLY A 301 -14.34 -4.17 -32.47
C GLY A 301 -14.25 -3.16 -33.62
N ASP A 302 -14.55 -1.91 -33.30
CA ASP A 302 -14.29 -0.73 -34.15
C ASP A 302 -12.79 -0.54 -34.42
N LYS A 303 -11.94 -1.01 -33.49
CA LYS A 303 -10.49 -1.12 -33.62
C LYS A 303 -10.07 -2.58 -33.85
N PRO A 304 -9.02 -2.83 -34.64
CA PRO A 304 -8.55 -4.19 -34.92
C PRO A 304 -7.80 -4.82 -33.73
N VAL A 305 -7.20 -3.99 -32.86
CA VAL A 305 -6.43 -4.43 -31.69
C VAL A 305 -6.72 -3.55 -30.48
N VAL A 306 -6.49 -4.09 -29.29
CA VAL A 306 -6.40 -3.33 -28.04
C VAL A 306 -4.98 -3.43 -27.50
N ARG A 307 -4.39 -2.30 -27.07
CA ARG A 307 -3.09 -2.31 -26.40
C ARG A 307 -3.25 -2.58 -24.92
N LEU A 308 -2.37 -3.41 -24.39
CA LEU A 308 -2.28 -3.74 -22.98
C LEU A 308 -1.18 -2.96 -22.31
N GLU A 309 -1.52 -2.27 -21.22
CA GLU A 309 -0.58 -1.53 -20.38
C GLU A 309 -0.47 -2.11 -18.97
N THR A 310 0.67 -1.87 -18.32
CA THR A 310 0.86 -2.23 -16.90
C THR A 310 -0.07 -1.40 -16.00
N ALA A 311 -0.81 -2.09 -15.12
CA ALA A 311 -1.66 -1.43 -14.12
C ALA A 311 -0.86 -0.55 -13.14
N ASP A 312 0.32 -1.04 -12.74
CA ASP A 312 1.19 -0.45 -11.73
C ASP A 312 2.65 -0.45 -12.19
N LYS A 313 3.50 0.29 -11.46
CA LYS A 313 4.95 0.22 -11.61
C LYS A 313 5.43 -1.17 -11.19
N ILE A 314 6.30 -1.77 -12.00
CA ILE A 314 6.89 -3.08 -11.75
C ILE A 314 8.34 -2.86 -11.35
N SER A 315 8.67 -3.32 -10.15
CA SER A 315 10.00 -3.24 -9.60
C SER A 315 10.41 -4.59 -9.02
N VAL A 316 11.72 -4.78 -8.85
CA VAL A 316 12.30 -5.95 -8.18
C VAL A 316 12.99 -5.49 -6.92
N LEU A 317 12.64 -6.13 -5.81
CA LEU A 317 13.33 -5.99 -4.54
C LEU A 317 14.56 -6.90 -4.54
N MET A 318 15.71 -6.36 -4.17
CA MET A 318 16.96 -7.11 -4.03
C MET A 318 17.62 -6.81 -2.69
N LYS A 319 18.32 -7.78 -2.12
CA LYS A 319 19.27 -7.48 -1.04
C LYS A 319 20.47 -6.75 -1.64
N LYS A 320 20.95 -5.72 -0.96
CA LYS A 320 22.13 -4.98 -1.42
C LYS A 320 23.35 -5.90 -1.45
N GLY A 321 24.14 -5.78 -2.52
CA GLY A 321 25.31 -6.64 -2.76
C GLY A 321 24.98 -7.98 -3.42
N GLU A 322 23.71 -8.34 -3.59
CA GLU A 322 23.30 -9.53 -4.32
C GLU A 322 23.49 -9.32 -5.84
N LYS A 323 24.01 -10.33 -6.55
CA LYS A 323 24.15 -10.26 -8.01
C LYS A 323 22.77 -10.22 -8.66
N LYS A 324 22.62 -9.37 -9.69
CA LYS A 324 21.39 -9.33 -10.51
C LYS A 324 21.21 -10.68 -11.22
N GLY A 325 20.14 -11.39 -10.86
CA GLY A 325 19.74 -12.62 -11.52
C GLY A 325 19.25 -12.38 -12.96
N LYS A 326 19.02 -13.46 -13.72
CA LYS A 326 18.46 -13.36 -15.07
C LYS A 326 16.95 -13.19 -14.99
N PHE A 327 16.46 -12.07 -15.50
CA PHE A 327 15.03 -11.78 -15.57
C PHE A 327 14.41 -12.36 -16.84
N SER A 328 13.25 -12.98 -16.70
CA SER A 328 12.38 -13.34 -17.82
C SER A 328 10.96 -12.86 -17.57
N LYS A 329 10.24 -12.62 -18.67
CA LYS A 329 8.85 -12.13 -18.65
C LYS A 329 7.93 -13.16 -19.31
N ASP A 330 6.75 -13.32 -18.74
CA ASP A 330 5.69 -14.17 -19.25
C ASP A 330 4.39 -13.38 -19.26
N ILE A 331 3.72 -13.29 -20.41
CA ILE A 331 2.49 -12.51 -20.58
C ILE A 331 1.36 -13.50 -20.86
N HIS A 332 0.43 -13.59 -19.91
CA HIS A 332 -0.80 -14.35 -20.08
C HIS A 332 -1.95 -13.40 -20.42
N VAL A 333 -2.68 -13.71 -21.47
CA VAL A 333 -3.79 -12.91 -21.98
C VAL A 333 -5.06 -13.74 -21.95
N LYS A 334 -6.20 -13.12 -21.61
CA LYS A 334 -7.52 -13.77 -21.73
C LYS A 334 -7.77 -14.23 -23.17
N LYS A 335 -8.32 -15.42 -23.35
CA LYS A 335 -8.77 -15.90 -24.66
C LYS A 335 -10.08 -15.22 -25.07
N ASP A 336 -10.35 -15.20 -26.37
CA ASP A 336 -11.64 -14.81 -26.95
C ASP A 336 -12.17 -13.41 -26.57
N ILE A 337 -11.28 -12.43 -26.54
CA ILE A 337 -11.65 -11.05 -26.20
C ILE A 337 -12.49 -10.43 -27.34
N GLN A 338 -13.70 -9.99 -27.00
CA GLN A 338 -14.65 -9.36 -27.93
C GLN A 338 -15.05 -7.96 -27.42
N ALA A 339 -15.41 -7.08 -28.35
CA ALA A 339 -15.95 -5.77 -28.02
C ALA A 339 -17.38 -5.86 -27.40
N PRO A 340 -17.77 -4.94 -26.49
CA PRO A 340 -17.02 -3.75 -26.09
C PRO A 340 -16.00 -4.00 -24.97
N ILE A 341 -14.88 -3.29 -25.03
CA ILE A 341 -13.84 -3.27 -24.00
C ILE A 341 -13.75 -1.85 -23.47
N LYS A 342 -13.74 -1.69 -22.16
CA LYS A 342 -13.51 -0.38 -21.54
C LYS A 342 -12.04 -0.17 -21.24
N LYS A 343 -11.56 1.06 -21.39
CA LYS A 343 -10.25 1.48 -20.88
C LYS A 343 -10.15 1.11 -19.38
N GLY A 344 -9.03 0.53 -18.99
CA GLY A 344 -8.79 0.05 -17.63
C GLY A 344 -9.30 -1.37 -17.35
N GLU A 345 -9.99 -2.02 -18.30
CA GLU A 345 -10.42 -3.40 -18.13
C GLU A 345 -9.23 -4.37 -18.09
N ARG A 346 -9.22 -5.30 -17.13
CA ARG A 346 -8.16 -6.32 -17.02
C ARG A 346 -8.32 -7.38 -18.09
N LEU A 347 -7.33 -7.46 -18.99
CA LEU A 347 -7.30 -8.38 -20.13
C LEU A 347 -6.14 -9.38 -20.08
N GLY A 348 -5.21 -9.22 -19.14
CA GLY A 348 -4.10 -10.16 -18.97
C GLY A 348 -3.37 -10.00 -17.64
N GLU A 349 -2.24 -10.67 -17.55
CA GLU A 349 -1.30 -10.64 -16.43
C GLU A 349 0.13 -10.79 -16.97
N LEU A 350 1.01 -9.93 -16.49
CA LEU A 350 2.45 -10.01 -16.69
C LEU A 350 3.06 -10.66 -15.46
N THR A 351 3.81 -11.75 -15.67
CA THR A 351 4.61 -12.43 -14.65
C THR A 351 6.08 -12.17 -14.93
N ILE A 352 6.81 -11.65 -13.94
CA ILE A 352 8.27 -11.52 -13.98
C ILE A 352 8.87 -12.66 -13.15
N LYS A 353 9.83 -13.37 -13.75
CA LYS A 353 10.61 -14.41 -13.10
C LYS A 353 12.08 -13.96 -13.00
N GLN A 354 12.71 -14.28 -11.88
CA GLN A 354 14.16 -14.18 -11.69
C GLN A 354 14.68 -15.58 -11.43
N ASP A 355 15.61 -16.04 -12.28
CA ASP A 355 16.21 -17.37 -12.18
C ASP A 355 15.15 -18.49 -12.09
N GLY A 356 14.07 -18.34 -12.87
CA GLY A 356 12.95 -19.28 -12.93
C GLY A 356 11.87 -19.09 -11.86
N LYS A 357 12.17 -18.38 -10.76
CA LYS A 357 11.21 -18.10 -9.68
C LYS A 357 10.37 -16.88 -9.99
N VAL A 358 9.04 -16.97 -9.83
CA VAL A 358 8.14 -15.82 -9.95
C VAL A 358 8.42 -14.81 -8.84
N ILE A 359 8.79 -13.59 -9.22
CA ILE A 359 9.08 -12.51 -8.28
C ILE A 359 8.03 -11.40 -8.31
N SER A 360 7.27 -11.26 -9.39
CA SER A 360 6.20 -10.28 -9.49
C SER A 360 5.13 -10.72 -10.47
N LYS A 361 3.88 -10.34 -10.17
CA LYS A 361 2.70 -10.51 -11.03
C LYS A 361 1.94 -9.19 -11.07
N THR A 362 1.62 -8.71 -12.27
CA THR A 362 0.93 -7.43 -12.46
C THR A 362 -0.17 -7.56 -13.48
N PRO A 363 -1.41 -7.13 -13.18
CA PRO A 363 -2.48 -7.07 -14.17
C PRO A 363 -2.10 -6.21 -15.37
N LEU A 364 -2.53 -6.65 -16.56
CA LEU A 364 -2.47 -5.87 -17.78
C LEU A 364 -3.87 -5.34 -18.12
N LEU A 365 -3.96 -4.03 -18.32
CA LEU A 365 -5.21 -3.30 -18.54
C LEU A 365 -5.32 -2.81 -19.99
N ALA A 366 -6.54 -2.71 -20.50
CA ALA A 366 -6.83 -2.08 -21.78
C ALA A 366 -6.45 -0.59 -21.75
N LYS A 367 -5.60 -0.15 -22.68
CA LYS A 367 -5.17 1.26 -22.78
C LYS A 367 -6.30 2.19 -23.20
N GLU A 368 -7.22 1.67 -23.99
CA GLU A 368 -8.23 2.42 -24.72
C GLU A 368 -9.56 1.66 -24.75
N ASP A 369 -10.65 2.38 -24.92
CA ASP A 369 -11.95 1.78 -25.21
C ASP A 369 -11.93 1.17 -26.62
N VAL A 370 -12.57 0.01 -26.76
CA VAL A 370 -12.89 -0.62 -28.06
C VAL A 370 -14.39 -0.81 -28.10
N ASN A 371 -15.08 -0.08 -28.95
CA ASN A 371 -16.52 -0.21 -29.10
C ASN A 371 -16.86 -1.33 -30.08
N ARG A 372 -18.12 -1.76 -30.10
CA ARG A 372 -18.59 -2.66 -31.16
C ARG A 372 -18.47 -1.95 -32.52
N ALA A 373 -17.96 -2.67 -33.51
CA ALA A 373 -17.90 -2.17 -34.88
C ALA A 373 -19.31 -1.83 -35.37
N SER A 374 -19.44 -0.72 -36.10
CA SER A 374 -20.70 -0.38 -36.76
C SER A 374 -20.97 -1.31 -37.95
N TRP A 375 -22.23 -1.42 -38.37
CA TRP A 375 -22.63 -2.20 -39.55
C TRP A 375 -21.85 -1.81 -40.82
N TRP A 376 -21.55 -0.53 -41.00
CA TRP A 376 -20.72 -0.03 -42.10
C TRP A 376 -19.26 -0.49 -42.02
N GLN A 377 -18.69 -0.60 -40.81
CA GLN A 377 -17.33 -1.12 -40.62
C GLN A 377 -17.26 -2.63 -40.85
N PHE A 378 -18.31 -3.37 -40.48
CA PHE A 378 -18.45 -4.78 -40.85
C PHE A 378 -18.53 -4.93 -42.38
N TYR A 379 -19.40 -4.15 -43.04
CA TYR A 379 -19.54 -4.19 -44.49
C TYR A 379 -18.22 -3.88 -45.21
N LYS A 380 -17.48 -2.84 -44.80
CA LYS A 380 -16.16 -2.54 -45.37
C LYS A 380 -15.13 -3.65 -45.14
N LYS A 381 -15.09 -4.28 -43.94
CA LYS A 381 -14.17 -5.38 -43.66
C LYS A 381 -14.46 -6.60 -44.55
N VAL A 382 -15.74 -6.91 -44.77
CA VAL A 382 -16.18 -7.99 -45.66
C VAL A 382 -15.84 -7.66 -47.12
N PHE A 383 -16.18 -6.45 -47.59
CA PHE A 383 -15.91 -6.04 -48.97
C PHE A 383 -14.42 -6.00 -49.30
N HIS A 384 -13.57 -5.54 -48.36
CA HIS A 384 -12.10 -5.56 -48.50
C HIS A 384 -11.50 -6.97 -48.49
N TYR A 385 -12.17 -7.93 -47.85
CA TYR A 385 -11.77 -9.34 -47.90
C TYR A 385 -12.08 -9.95 -49.27
N PHE A 386 -13.24 -9.64 -49.84
CA PHE A 386 -13.63 -10.05 -51.18
C PHE A 386 -12.81 -9.37 -52.28
N SER A 387 -12.47 -8.09 -52.15
CA SER A 387 -11.64 -7.37 -53.15
C SER A 387 -10.17 -7.80 -53.17
N LYS A 388 -9.72 -8.60 -52.19
CA LYS A 388 -8.37 -9.16 -52.14
C LYS A 388 -8.30 -10.61 -52.64
N THR A 389 -9.44 -11.22 -52.97
CA THR A 389 -9.49 -12.61 -53.41
C THR A 389 -9.33 -12.79 -54.93
N ASP A 390 -9.21 -11.70 -55.70
CA ASP A 390 -9.08 -11.73 -57.18
C ASP A 390 -7.64 -11.45 -57.68
N ALA A 391 -6.62 -11.75 -56.88
CA ALA A 391 -5.23 -11.73 -57.31
C ALA A 391 -4.54 -13.07 -56.98
N ALA A 392 -4.94 -14.11 -57.71
CA ALA A 392 -4.23 -15.37 -57.81
C ALA A 392 -4.21 -15.82 -59.27
#